data_AF-A0A4Q6ARD1-F1
#
_entry.id   AF-A0A4Q6ARD1-F1
#
_cell.length_a   1.000
_cell.length_b   1.000
_cell.length_c   1.000
_cell.angle_alpha   90.00
_cell.angle_beta   90.00
_cell.angle_gamma   90.00
#
_symmetry.space_group_name_H-M   'P 1'
#
loop_
_entity.id
_entity.type
_entity.pdbx_description
1 polymer ?
#
loop_
_entity_poly.entity_id
_entity_poly.type
_entity_poly.pdbx_seq_one_letter_code
_entity_poly.pdbx_strand_id
1 'polypeptide(L)'
;MRFRLAVPLLLACSMPAVNAFASESRIHKVWYPSPLRSLSPDQLATSFLKSKASELDFDLSTLRLIKSQESLLANHLVYQQFVGDLPIADATISISILKAQQTVYQYYNSLAARPSPVMVKQTISLDQAYDAAWAYVGVQDELFQAPEAELRYTQTDHGLVLVYSVDLSPKA
;
A
#
# COMPACT_ATOMS: atom_id res chain seq x y z
N MET A 1 18.07 12.00 -2.84
CA MET A 1 17.76 10.73 -3.53
C MET A 1 17.32 9.77 -2.43
N ARG A 2 16.07 9.28 -2.42
CA ARG A 2 15.55 8.39 -1.36
C ARG A 2 15.65 6.95 -1.85
N PHE A 3 16.41 6.10 -1.16
CA PHE A 3 16.55 4.70 -1.50
C PHE A 3 15.73 3.87 -0.51
N ARG A 4 14.65 3.26 -1.00
CA ARG A 4 13.84 2.30 -0.24
C ARG A 4 14.09 0.92 -0.81
N LEU A 5 14.53 0.00 0.05
CA LEU A 5 14.76 -1.39 -0.32
C LEU A 5 13.81 -2.29 0.46
N ALA A 6 13.07 -3.12 -0.26
CA ALA A 6 12.38 -4.25 0.31
C ALA A 6 13.37 -5.42 0.35
N VAL A 7 13.75 -5.87 1.54
CA VAL A 7 14.58 -7.07 1.70
C VAL A 7 13.65 -8.27 1.89
N PRO A 8 13.53 -9.17 0.89
CA PRO A 8 12.69 -10.36 1.04
C PRO A 8 13.30 -11.32 2.06
N LEU A 9 12.45 -11.96 2.86
CA LEU A 9 12.84 -12.89 3.93
C LEU A 9 13.26 -14.31 3.45
N LEU A 10 13.64 -14.47 2.17
CA LEU A 10 13.88 -15.78 1.56
C LEU A 10 15.37 -16.00 1.24
N LEU A 11 15.94 -17.04 1.87
CA LEU A 11 17.17 -17.67 1.38
C LEU A 11 16.94 -18.14 -0.07
N ALA A 12 17.95 -17.89 -0.90
CA ALA A 12 17.97 -18.16 -2.34
C ALA A 12 17.50 -19.58 -2.71
N CYS A 13 16.34 -19.66 -3.36
CA CYS A 13 16.03 -20.71 -4.31
C CYS A 13 15.82 -20.04 -5.68
N SER A 14 16.77 -20.28 -6.58
CA SER A 14 16.69 -19.90 -7.99
C SER A 14 15.52 -20.61 -8.66
N MET A 15 14.48 -19.88 -9.07
CA MET A 15 13.39 -20.38 -9.91
C MET A 15 12.98 -19.33 -10.95
N PRO A 16 12.48 -19.78 -12.12
CA PRO A 16 12.39 -18.95 -13.31
C PRO A 16 11.33 -17.86 -13.16
N ALA A 17 11.62 -16.69 -13.75
CA ALA A 17 10.71 -15.56 -13.81
C ALA A 17 9.43 -15.97 -14.56
N VAL A 18 8.32 -16.05 -13.84
CA VAL A 18 6.97 -16.12 -14.40
C VAL A 18 6.29 -14.83 -13.99
N ASN A 19 5.73 -14.11 -14.97
CA ASN A 19 5.26 -12.73 -14.83
C ASN A 19 4.40 -12.49 -13.58
N ALA A 20 4.88 -11.58 -12.74
CA ALA A 20 4.11 -11.04 -11.63
C ALA A 20 2.88 -10.30 -12.14
N PHE A 21 1.69 -10.77 -11.73
CA PHE A 21 0.48 -9.97 -11.78
C PHE A 21 0.58 -8.89 -10.70
N ALA A 22 1.36 -7.85 -11.00
CA ALA A 22 1.11 -6.55 -10.40
C ALA A 22 -0.35 -6.20 -10.70
N SER A 23 -1.15 -5.96 -9.66
CA SER A 23 -2.48 -5.37 -9.81
C SER A 23 -2.31 -4.13 -10.68
N GLU A 24 -2.84 -4.16 -11.92
CA GLU A 24 -2.60 -3.09 -12.88
C GLU A 24 -3.14 -1.79 -12.31
N SER A 25 -2.22 -0.94 -11.89
CA SER A 25 -2.51 0.37 -11.33
C SER A 25 -3.19 1.22 -12.40
N ARG A 26 -4.50 1.42 -12.27
CA ARG A 26 -5.31 2.12 -13.27
C ARG A 26 -6.09 3.26 -12.63
N ILE A 27 -6.10 4.41 -13.32
CA ILE A 27 -7.00 5.52 -12.99
C ILE A 27 -8.34 5.24 -13.65
N HIS A 28 -9.39 5.20 -12.84
CA HIS A 28 -10.75 4.98 -13.29
C HIS A 28 -11.54 6.28 -13.15
N LYS A 29 -12.04 6.79 -14.28
CA LYS A 29 -13.02 7.89 -14.27
C LYS A 29 -14.40 7.32 -14.00
N VAL A 30 -15.12 7.93 -13.08
CA VAL A 30 -16.45 7.49 -12.66
C VAL A 30 -17.35 8.69 -12.42
N TRP A 31 -18.65 8.45 -12.34
CA TRP A 31 -19.60 9.45 -11.88
C TRP A 31 -20.49 8.80 -10.83
N TYR A 32 -20.11 8.96 -9.56
CA TYR A 32 -20.87 8.42 -8.43
C TYR A 32 -21.33 9.60 -7.56
N PRO A 33 -22.54 10.14 -7.82
CA PRO A 33 -23.07 11.25 -7.05
C PRO A 33 -23.45 10.79 -5.65
N SER A 34 -23.35 11.70 -4.67
CA SER A 34 -23.81 11.39 -3.33
C SER A 34 -25.31 11.04 -3.31
N PRO A 35 -25.71 9.91 -2.71
CA PRO A 35 -27.13 9.56 -2.57
C PRO A 35 -27.86 10.49 -1.61
N LEU A 36 -27.14 11.24 -0.77
CA LEU A 36 -27.68 12.21 0.19
C LEU A 36 -26.92 13.53 0.10
N ARG A 37 -27.63 14.66 0.17
CA ARG A 37 -27.04 16.02 0.01
C ARG A 37 -26.05 16.45 1.12
N SER A 38 -25.83 15.64 2.15
CA SER A 38 -25.08 16.03 3.35
C SER A 38 -24.04 15.00 3.81
N LEU A 39 -23.62 14.07 2.94
CA LEU A 39 -22.53 13.17 3.31
C LEU A 39 -21.21 13.94 3.40
N SER A 40 -20.45 13.67 4.45
CA SER A 40 -19.04 14.03 4.49
C SER A 40 -18.25 13.29 3.39
N PRO A 41 -17.10 13.83 2.94
CA PRO A 41 -16.26 13.15 1.96
C PRO A 41 -15.92 11.71 2.35
N ASP A 42 -15.62 11.46 3.63
CA ASP A 42 -15.29 10.14 4.17
C ASP A 42 -16.48 9.16 4.08
N GLN A 43 -17.69 9.63 4.38
CA GLN A 43 -18.91 8.82 4.26
C GLN A 43 -19.22 8.49 2.80
N LEU A 44 -19.05 9.47 1.90
CA LEU A 44 -19.26 9.28 0.47
C LEU A 44 -18.23 8.30 -0.11
N ALA A 45 -16.95 8.45 0.24
CA ALA A 45 -15.89 7.51 -0.12
C ALA A 45 -16.18 6.10 0.40
N THR A 46 -16.63 5.97 1.64
CA THR A 46 -17.00 4.67 2.23
C THR A 46 -18.19 4.03 1.49
N SER A 47 -19.22 4.80 1.14
CA SER A 47 -20.35 4.32 0.34
C SER A 47 -19.90 3.86 -1.05
N PHE A 48 -19.03 4.62 -1.69
CA PHE A 48 -18.43 4.26 -2.97
C PHE A 48 -17.62 2.97 -2.86
N LEU A 49 -16.75 2.83 -1.87
CA LEU A 49 -15.97 1.60 -1.61
C LEU A 49 -16.88 0.39 -1.40
N LYS A 50 -17.96 0.52 -0.61
CA LYS A 50 -18.96 -0.55 -0.42
C LYS A 50 -19.55 -1.01 -1.75
N SER A 51 -19.85 -0.06 -2.65
CA SER A 51 -20.38 -0.39 -3.98
C SER A 51 -19.37 -1.11 -4.89
N LYS A 52 -18.07 -0.94 -4.64
CA LYS A 52 -16.98 -1.53 -5.44
C LYS A 52 -16.35 -2.78 -4.84
N ALA A 53 -16.67 -3.11 -3.58
CA ALA A 53 -16.08 -4.23 -2.84
C ALA A 53 -16.12 -5.55 -3.61
N SER A 54 -17.29 -5.89 -4.17
CA SER A 54 -17.50 -7.12 -4.93
C SER A 54 -16.78 -7.10 -6.28
N GLU A 55 -16.80 -5.96 -6.97
CA GLU A 55 -16.17 -5.79 -8.30
C GLU A 55 -14.63 -5.87 -8.24
N LEU A 56 -14.05 -5.26 -7.21
CA LEU A 56 -12.60 -5.19 -7.01
C LEU A 56 -12.07 -6.29 -6.07
N ASP A 57 -12.94 -7.21 -5.65
CA ASP A 57 -12.67 -8.38 -4.81
C ASP A 57 -11.82 -8.09 -3.56
N PHE A 58 -12.19 -7.06 -2.79
CA PHE A 58 -11.55 -6.72 -1.53
C PHE A 58 -12.55 -6.64 -0.37
N ASP A 59 -12.06 -6.76 0.85
CA ASP A 59 -12.85 -6.51 2.06
C ASP A 59 -12.58 -5.10 2.59
N LEU A 60 -13.64 -4.32 2.80
CA LEU A 60 -13.54 -2.98 3.39
C LEU A 60 -12.88 -2.98 4.77
N SER A 61 -13.03 -4.06 5.55
CA SER A 61 -12.41 -4.15 6.88
C SER A 61 -10.88 -4.09 6.83
N THR A 62 -10.29 -4.41 5.68
CA THR A 62 -8.85 -4.36 5.44
C THR A 62 -8.34 -2.96 5.09
N LEU A 63 -9.23 -1.98 4.86
CA LEU A 63 -8.84 -0.64 4.46
C LEU A 63 -8.84 0.34 5.64
N ARG A 64 -7.77 1.14 5.75
CA ARG A 64 -7.70 2.25 6.70
C ARG A 64 -7.36 3.53 5.94
N LEU A 65 -8.03 4.64 6.27
CA LEU A 65 -7.73 5.95 5.71
C LEU A 65 -6.37 6.43 6.27
N ILE A 66 -5.39 6.64 5.39
CA ILE A 66 -4.03 7.07 5.78
C ILE A 66 -3.74 8.52 5.38
N LYS A 67 -4.51 9.08 4.46
CA LYS A 67 -4.34 10.47 4.03
C LYS A 67 -5.68 11.06 3.59
N SER A 68 -5.96 12.25 4.09
CA SER A 68 -7.00 13.13 3.57
C SER A 68 -6.36 14.43 3.15
N GLN A 69 -6.60 14.85 1.90
CA GLN A 69 -6.05 16.07 1.35
C GLN A 69 -7.14 16.84 0.61
N GLU A 70 -7.34 18.08 1.03
CA GLU A 70 -8.26 19.00 0.39
C GLU A 70 -7.52 19.82 -0.69
N SER A 71 -8.12 19.95 -1.87
CA SER A 71 -7.71 20.88 -2.93
C SER A 71 -8.78 21.94 -3.15
N LEU A 72 -8.57 22.88 -4.06
CA LEU A 72 -9.57 23.91 -4.36
C LEU A 72 -10.91 23.30 -4.81
N LEU A 73 -10.86 22.28 -5.68
CA LEU A 73 -12.04 21.72 -6.35
C LEU A 73 -12.50 20.38 -5.78
N ALA A 74 -11.63 19.66 -5.07
CA ALA A 74 -11.89 18.29 -4.66
C ALA A 74 -11.32 17.93 -3.29
N ASN A 75 -11.83 16.84 -2.71
CA ASN A 75 -11.23 16.13 -1.59
C ASN A 75 -10.61 14.83 -2.11
N HIS A 76 -9.39 14.54 -1.67
CA HIS A 76 -8.64 13.34 -2.05
C HIS A 76 -8.41 12.49 -0.80
N LEU A 77 -8.94 11.28 -0.82
CA LEU A 77 -8.82 10.33 0.27
C LEU A 77 -7.98 9.15 -0.20
N VAL A 78 -6.99 8.75 0.59
CA VAL A 78 -6.14 7.59 0.31
C VAL A 78 -6.30 6.56 1.40
N TYR A 79 -6.72 5.37 1.01
CA TYR A 79 -6.86 4.21 1.87
C TYR A 79 -5.73 3.23 1.58
N GLN A 80 -5.19 2.65 2.65
CA GLN A 80 -4.16 1.63 2.61
C GLN A 80 -4.78 0.29 3.02
N GLN A 81 -4.42 -0.77 2.33
CA GLN A 81 -4.82 -2.14 2.68
C GLN A 81 -3.90 -2.72 3.75
N PHE A 82 -4.49 -3.44 4.70
CA PHE A 82 -3.86 -4.09 5.84
C PHE A 82 -4.27 -5.56 5.93
N VAL A 83 -3.38 -6.37 6.48
CA VAL A 83 -3.66 -7.73 6.91
C VAL A 83 -3.31 -7.82 8.38
N GLY A 84 -4.34 -7.93 9.23
CA GLY A 84 -4.18 -7.67 10.67
C GLY A 84 -3.75 -6.21 10.87
N ASP A 85 -2.58 -6.02 11.48
CA ASP A 85 -2.00 -4.69 11.76
C ASP A 85 -0.87 -4.29 10.82
N LEU A 86 -0.52 -5.13 9.85
CA LEU A 86 0.56 -4.87 8.92
C LEU A 86 0.03 -4.37 7.58
N PRO A 87 0.59 -3.28 7.03
CA PRO A 87 0.18 -2.78 5.72
C PRO A 87 0.68 -3.71 4.62
N ILE A 88 -0.07 -3.81 3.52
CA ILE A 88 0.42 -4.38 2.27
C ILE A 88 1.09 -3.27 1.46
N ALA A 89 2.37 -3.42 1.15
CA ALA A 89 3.16 -2.53 0.31
C ALA A 89 2.41 -2.19 -0.99
N ASP A 90 2.34 -0.89 -1.28
CA ASP A 90 1.75 -0.32 -2.50
C ASP A 90 0.26 -0.65 -2.74
N ALA A 91 -0.41 -1.37 -1.84
CA ALA A 91 -1.82 -1.72 -1.96
C ALA A 91 -2.72 -0.60 -1.44
N THR A 92 -2.98 0.38 -2.30
CA THR A 92 -3.79 1.55 -1.95
C THR A 92 -5.00 1.72 -2.87
N ILE A 93 -5.99 2.45 -2.37
CA ILE A 93 -7.05 3.02 -3.21
C ILE A 93 -7.19 4.50 -2.89
N SER A 94 -7.08 5.35 -3.91
CA SER A 94 -7.29 6.79 -3.77
C SER A 94 -8.57 7.21 -4.46
N ILE A 95 -9.35 8.05 -3.79
CA ILE A 95 -10.69 8.48 -4.21
C ILE A 95 -10.68 9.99 -4.26
N SER A 96 -11.11 10.55 -5.39
CA SER A 96 -11.23 12.00 -5.56
C SER A 96 -12.70 12.40 -5.68
N ILE A 97 -13.12 13.37 -4.86
CA ILE A 97 -14.51 13.80 -4.69
C ILE A 97 -14.62 15.28 -5.02
N LEU A 98 -15.43 15.64 -6.02
CA LEU A 98 -15.73 17.04 -6.35
C LEU A 98 -16.53 17.70 -5.23
N LYS A 99 -16.12 18.88 -4.79
CA LYS A 99 -16.81 19.63 -3.72
C LYS A 99 -18.17 20.16 -4.16
N ALA A 100 -18.23 20.73 -5.36
CA ALA A 100 -19.42 21.42 -5.85
C ALA A 100 -20.64 20.50 -6.02
N GLN A 101 -20.42 19.25 -6.44
CA GLN A 101 -21.49 18.27 -6.69
C GLN A 101 -21.53 17.14 -5.67
N GLN A 102 -20.57 17.08 -4.72
CA GLN A 102 -20.37 15.94 -3.83
C GLN A 102 -20.37 14.60 -4.59
N THR A 103 -19.49 14.49 -5.57
CA THR A 103 -19.46 13.37 -6.52
C THR A 103 -18.06 12.76 -6.57
N VAL A 104 -17.96 11.44 -6.42
CA VAL A 104 -16.71 10.74 -6.77
C VAL A 104 -16.58 10.77 -8.28
N TYR A 105 -15.53 11.41 -8.78
CA TYR A 105 -15.30 11.60 -10.22
C TYR A 105 -14.16 10.74 -10.76
N GLN A 106 -13.27 10.29 -9.87
CA GLN A 106 -12.22 9.33 -10.23
C GLN A 106 -11.73 8.60 -8.98
N TYR A 107 -11.18 7.42 -9.21
CA TYR A 107 -10.39 6.70 -8.23
C TYR A 107 -9.21 6.01 -8.90
N TYR A 108 -8.20 5.68 -8.11
CA TYR A 108 -7.06 4.88 -8.53
C TYR A 108 -6.97 3.69 -7.60
N ASN A 109 -6.85 2.49 -8.17
CA ASN A 109 -6.84 1.24 -7.42
C ASN A 109 -5.53 0.48 -7.67
N SER A 110 -4.94 0.01 -6.58
CA SER A 110 -3.77 -0.87 -6.54
C SER A 110 -3.93 -1.97 -5.48
N LEU A 111 -5.15 -2.17 -4.97
CA LEU A 111 -5.44 -3.15 -3.93
C LEU A 111 -5.11 -4.58 -4.41
N ALA A 112 -4.71 -5.43 -3.47
CA ALA A 112 -4.63 -6.86 -3.65
C ALA A 112 -6.04 -7.47 -3.51
N ALA A 113 -6.42 -8.34 -4.46
CA ALA A 113 -7.66 -9.10 -4.38
C ALA A 113 -7.53 -10.16 -3.27
N ARG A 114 -8.52 -10.22 -2.37
CA ARG A 114 -8.61 -11.13 -1.20
C ARG A 114 -7.25 -11.56 -0.65
N PRO A 115 -6.52 -10.65 0.01
CA PRO A 115 -5.23 -10.99 0.59
C PRO A 115 -5.43 -12.10 1.62
N SER A 116 -4.99 -13.31 1.32
CA SER A 116 -4.90 -14.38 2.30
C SER A 116 -3.54 -14.26 2.97
N PRO A 117 -3.46 -13.97 4.28
CA PRO A 117 -2.21 -14.08 5.00
C PRO A 117 -1.75 -15.53 4.91
N VAL A 118 -0.70 -15.77 4.13
CA VAL A 118 0.18 -16.89 4.48
C VAL A 118 0.75 -16.49 5.84
N MET A 119 0.53 -17.32 6.86
CA MET A 119 1.00 -17.08 8.21
C MET A 119 2.52 -17.23 8.23
N VAL A 120 3.22 -16.24 7.66
CA VAL A 120 4.67 -16.23 7.54
C VAL A 120 5.21 -15.74 8.86
N LYS A 121 5.81 -16.65 9.62
CA LYS A 121 6.59 -16.30 10.80
C LYS A 121 7.78 -15.46 10.36
N GLN A 122 8.06 -14.38 11.08
CA GLN A 122 9.28 -13.62 10.89
C GLN A 122 10.50 -14.55 11.03
N THR A 123 11.26 -14.69 9.95
CA THR A 123 12.46 -15.55 9.87
C THR A 123 13.75 -14.79 10.14
N ILE A 124 13.78 -13.46 9.95
CA ILE A 124 14.97 -12.62 10.22
C ILE A 124 14.68 -11.53 11.23
N SER A 125 15.67 -11.14 12.03
CA SER A 125 15.57 -10.01 12.95
C SER A 125 15.67 -8.67 12.20
N LEU A 126 15.33 -7.58 12.90
CA LEU A 126 15.49 -6.22 12.40
C LEU A 126 16.96 -5.91 12.04
N ASP A 127 17.90 -6.31 12.89
CA ASP A 127 19.34 -6.11 12.65
C ASP A 127 19.80 -6.82 11.39
N GLN A 128 19.33 -8.06 11.17
CA GLN A 128 19.63 -8.80 9.94
C GLN A 128 19.05 -8.12 8.69
N ALA A 129 17.91 -7.44 8.81
CA ALA A 129 17.35 -6.66 7.71
C ALA A 129 18.19 -5.42 7.41
N TYR A 130 18.73 -4.75 8.43
CA TYR A 130 19.66 -3.64 8.25
C TYR A 130 20.96 -4.08 7.59
N ASP A 131 21.57 -5.17 8.07
CA ASP A 131 22.80 -5.72 7.50
C ASP A 131 22.61 -6.06 6.01
N ALA A 132 21.48 -6.69 5.67
CA ALA A 132 21.14 -7.04 4.30
C ALA A 132 20.91 -5.79 3.41
N ALA A 133 20.20 -4.77 3.92
CA ALA A 133 19.96 -3.53 3.20
C ALA A 133 21.27 -2.74 2.97
N TRP A 134 22.15 -2.70 3.98
CA TRP A 134 23.46 -2.06 3.91
C TRP A 134 24.39 -2.76 2.92
N ALA A 135 24.47 -4.09 2.99
CA ALA A 135 25.24 -4.89 2.05
C ALA A 135 24.78 -4.70 0.60
N TYR A 136 23.46 -4.58 0.37
CA TYR A 136 22.91 -4.35 -0.97
C TYR A 136 23.34 -3.02 -1.59
N VAL A 137 23.35 -1.93 -0.79
CA VAL A 137 23.74 -0.61 -1.32
C VAL A 137 25.25 -0.48 -1.57
N GLY A 138 26.06 -1.43 -1.07
CA GLY A 138 27.49 -1.50 -1.36
C GLY A 138 28.30 -0.33 -0.79
N VAL A 139 27.75 0.41 0.18
CA VAL A 139 28.41 1.54 0.83
C VAL A 139 29.41 1.00 1.86
N GLN A 140 30.66 1.45 1.80
CA GLN A 140 31.73 1.00 2.70
C GLN A 140 31.90 1.88 3.95
N ASP A 141 31.22 3.03 3.99
CA ASP A 141 31.26 3.94 5.14
C ASP A 141 30.38 3.43 6.29
N GLU A 142 30.50 4.04 7.47
CA GLU A 142 29.61 3.74 8.60
C GLU A 142 28.25 4.44 8.44
N LEU A 143 27.18 3.80 8.92
CA LEU A 143 25.89 4.44 9.07
C LEU A 143 26.00 5.55 10.14
N PHE A 144 25.92 6.80 9.70
CA PHE A 144 25.93 7.96 10.63
C PHE A 144 24.70 8.00 11.55
N GLN A 145 23.61 7.30 11.19
CA GLN A 145 22.35 7.27 11.91
C GLN A 145 21.69 5.90 11.76
N ALA A 146 20.94 5.47 12.77
CA ALA A 146 20.14 4.24 12.68
C ALA A 146 19.04 4.41 11.62
N PRO A 147 18.95 3.50 10.63
CA PRO A 147 17.92 3.56 9.60
C PRO A 147 16.53 3.27 10.19
N GLU A 148 15.49 3.68 9.46
CA GLU A 148 14.12 3.30 9.81
C GLU A 148 13.74 2.03 9.09
N ALA A 149 13.03 1.13 9.76
CA ALA A 149 12.44 -0.02 9.11
C ALA A 149 11.03 -0.29 9.62
N GLU A 150 10.21 -0.75 8.68
CA GLU A 150 8.82 -1.11 8.93
C GLU A 150 8.55 -2.50 8.36
N LEU A 151 7.86 -3.32 9.16
CA LEU A 151 7.39 -4.62 8.73
C LEU A 151 6.11 -4.45 7.91
N ARG A 152 6.08 -5.06 6.73
CA ARG A 152 4.92 -4.97 5.81
C ARG A 152 4.79 -6.23 4.97
N TYR A 153 3.61 -6.46 4.41
CA TYR A 153 3.41 -7.49 3.40
C TYR A 153 3.77 -6.95 2.03
N THR A 154 4.34 -7.77 1.16
CA THR A 154 4.48 -7.46 -0.27
C THR A 154 3.79 -8.53 -1.08
N GLN A 155 3.11 -8.13 -2.16
CA GLN A 155 2.53 -9.08 -3.09
C GLN A 155 3.65 -9.69 -3.95
N THR A 156 3.64 -11.02 -4.05
CA THR A 156 4.49 -11.81 -4.93
C THR A 156 3.62 -12.78 -5.74
N ASP A 157 4.24 -13.49 -6.68
CA ASP A 157 3.58 -14.52 -7.51
C ASP A 157 3.04 -15.68 -6.67
N HIS A 158 3.62 -15.88 -5.49
CA HIS A 158 3.27 -16.94 -4.55
C HIS A 158 2.36 -16.45 -3.43
N GLY A 159 1.83 -15.22 -3.53
CA GLY A 159 0.97 -14.60 -2.53
C GLY A 159 1.70 -13.53 -1.72
N LEU A 160 1.18 -13.23 -0.54
CA LEU A 160 1.75 -12.21 0.33
C LEU A 160 2.95 -12.77 1.10
N VAL A 161 4.06 -12.02 1.06
CA VAL A 161 5.28 -12.33 1.83
C VAL A 161 5.54 -11.20 2.81
N LEU A 162 5.93 -11.56 4.03
CA LEU A 162 6.31 -10.62 5.07
C LEU A 162 7.74 -10.12 4.81
N VAL A 163 7.93 -8.79 4.76
CA VAL A 163 9.23 -8.16 4.45
C VAL A 163 9.51 -6.96 5.34
N TYR A 164 10.80 -6.65 5.52
CA TYR A 164 11.24 -5.37 6.07
C TYR A 164 11.47 -4.38 4.94
N SER A 165 10.80 -3.22 5.03
CA SER A 165 11.12 -2.04 4.23
C SER A 165 12.10 -1.20 5.02
N VAL A 166 13.34 -1.07 4.54
CA VAL A 166 14.39 -0.27 5.19
C VAL A 166 14.57 1.05 4.44
N ASP A 167 14.52 2.17 5.15
CA ASP A 167 14.86 3.50 4.65
C ASP A 167 16.23 3.90 5.20
N LEU A 168 17.23 3.94 4.31
CA LEU A 168 18.61 4.29 4.61
C LEU A 168 18.88 5.79 4.43
N SER A 169 17.85 6.60 4.16
CA SER A 169 18.02 8.04 3.96
C SER A 169 18.39 8.74 5.28
N PRO A 170 19.33 9.70 5.27
CA PRO A 170 19.62 10.48 6.46
C PRO A 170 18.39 11.29 6.88
N LYS A 171 18.13 11.36 8.19
CA LYS A 171 17.07 12.23 8.72
C LYS A 171 17.50 13.69 8.55
N ALA A 172 16.59 14.50 8.02
CA ALA A 172 16.73 15.95 7.91
C ALA A 172 16.43 16.63 9.24
#